data_AF-A0A2A5M5Q3-F1
#
_entry.id   AF-A0A2A5M5Q3-F1
#
_cell.length_a   1.000
_cell.length_b   1.000
_cell.length_c   1.000
_cell.angle_alpha   90.00
_cell.angle_beta   90.00
_cell.angle_gamma   90.00
#
_symmetry.space_group_name_H-M   'P 1'
#
loop_
_entity.id
_entity.type
_entity.pdbx_description
1 polymer ?
#
loop_
_entity_poly.entity_id
_entity_poly.type
_entity_poly.pdbx_seq_one_letter_code
_entity_poly.pdbx_strand_id
1 'polypeptide(L)' 'MNELNSVDWSRAQFALTALYHFLFVPLTLGLSFIIAIMETIYVKTKNERWKKITKFWLSLFAINFAIG' A
#
# COMPACT_ATOMS: atom_id res chain seq x y z
N MET A 1 -24.80 27.38 18.46
CA MET A 1 -24.09 26.38 17.62
C MET A 1 -23.48 25.41 18.61
N ASN A 2 -23.82 24.13 18.55
CA ASN A 2 -23.31 23.17 19.54
C ASN A 2 -21.81 23.01 19.32
N GLU A 3 -21.01 23.49 20.28
CA GLU A 3 -19.56 23.35 20.30
C GLU A 3 -19.23 21.84 20.38
N LEU A 4 -18.69 21.28 19.29
CA LEU A 4 -18.10 19.93 19.33
C LEU A 4 -17.01 19.93 20.42
N ASN A 5 -17.09 18.98 21.36
CA ASN A 5 -16.13 18.91 22.45
C ASN A 5 -14.76 18.50 21.90
N SER A 6 -13.67 18.87 22.59
CA SER A 6 -12.29 18.49 22.25
C SER A 6 -12.13 16.98 21.99
N VAL A 7 -12.89 16.16 22.71
CA VAL A 7 -12.93 14.71 22.52
C VAL A 7 -13.48 14.32 21.14
N ASP A 8 -14.52 14.99 20.65
CA ASP A 8 -15.13 14.68 19.35
C ASP A 8 -14.18 15.03 18.19
N TRP A 9 -13.48 16.17 18.29
CA TRP A 9 -12.42 16.54 17.35
C TRP A 9 -11.26 15.55 17.36
N SER A 10 -10.84 15.10 18.54
CA SER A 10 -9.79 14.09 18.68
C SER A 10 -10.19 12.77 18.01
N ARG A 11 -11.44 12.34 18.17
CA ARG A 11 -11.98 11.13 17.51
C ARG A 11 -12.04 11.29 16.00
N ALA A 12 -12.48 12.44 15.51
CA ALA A 12 -12.55 12.74 14.08
C ALA A 12 -11.15 12.74 13.44
N GLN A 13 -10.17 13.37 14.08
CA GLN A 13 -8.78 13.37 13.62
C GLN A 13 -8.20 11.95 13.57
N PHE A 14 -8.41 11.16 14.62
CA PHE A 14 -7.96 9.76 14.63
C PHE A 14 -8.63 8.95 13.52
N ALA A 15 -9.94 9.06 13.36
CA ALA A 15 -10.69 8.35 12.33
C ALA A 15 -10.18 8.72 10.93
N LEU A 16 -9.93 10.00 10.67
CA LEU A 16 -9.38 10.46 9.40
C LEU A 16 -8.00 9.85 9.12
N THR A 17 -7.07 9.93 10.08
CA THR A 17 -5.72 9.35 9.93
C THR A 17 -5.77 7.84 9.73
N ALA A 18 -6.57 7.14 10.54
CA ALA A 18 -6.71 5.68 10.45
C ALA A 18 -7.29 5.26 9.09
N LEU A 19 -8.32 5.95 8.59
CA LEU A 19 -8.91 5.68 7.29
C LEU A 19 -7.91 5.92 6.16
N TYR A 20 -7.21 7.06 6.17
CA TYR A 20 -6.19 7.35 5.15
C TYR A 20 -5.08 6.30 5.14
N HIS A 21 -4.54 5.94 6.30
CA HIS A 21 -3.50 4.91 6.41
C HIS A 21 -4.01 3.55 5.91
N PHE A 22 -5.22 3.14 6.29
CA PHE A 22 -5.79 1.85 5.93
C PHE A 22 -6.18 1.72 4.44
N LEU A 23 -6.14 2.80 3.65
CA LEU A 23 -6.21 2.70 2.19
C LEU A 23 -4.92 2.11 1.59
N PHE A 24 -3.77 2.43 2.17
CA PHE A 24 -2.46 2.02 1.66
C PHE A 24 -2.00 0.68 2.21
N VAL A 25 -2.33 0.36 3.47
CA VAL A 25 -1.93 -0.90 4.14
C VAL A 25 -2.32 -2.18 3.35
N PRO A 26 -3.61 -2.42 3.02
CA PRO A 26 -4.01 -3.64 2.31
C PRO A 26 -3.47 -3.68 0.89
N LEU A 27 -3.30 -2.52 0.25
CA LEU A 27 -2.72 -2.40 -1.08
C LEU A 27 -1.24 -2.83 -1.07
N THR A 28 -0.46 -2.33 -0.11
CA THR A 28 0.95 -2.70 0.11
C THR A 28 1.08 -4.20 0.42
N LEU A 29 0.28 -4.73 1.35
CA LEU A 29 0.25 -6.17 1.66
C LEU A 29 -0.07 -7.01 0.41
N GLY A 30 -1.11 -6.67 -0.34
CA GLY A 30 -1.49 -7.37 -1.56
C GLY A 30 -0.40 -7.32 -2.65
N LEU A 31 0.13 -6.14 -2.96
CA LEU A 31 1.18 -6.00 -3.96
C LEU A 31 2.45 -6.75 -3.58
N SER A 32 2.82 -6.80 -2.30
CA SER A 32 4.02 -7.52 -1.86
C SER A 32 4.00 -9.00 -2.27
N PHE A 33 2.85 -9.68 -2.11
CA PHE A 33 2.69 -11.07 -2.52
C PHE A 33 2.71 -11.22 -4.05
N ILE A 34 2.03 -10.33 -4.77
CA ILE A 34 2.00 -10.37 -6.25
C ILE A 34 3.42 -10.20 -6.80
N ILE A 35 4.17 -9.21 -6.31
CA ILE A 35 5.56 -8.95 -6.68
C ILE A 35 6.44 -10.17 -6.37
N ALA A 36 6.32 -10.74 -5.17
CA ALA A 36 7.08 -11.93 -4.78
C ALA A 36 6.80 -13.13 -5.71
N ILE A 37 5.54 -13.34 -6.10
CA ILE A 37 5.14 -14.40 -7.04
C ILE A 37 5.74 -14.13 -8.43
N MET A 38 5.60 -12.91 -8.96
CA MET A 38 6.13 -12.55 -10.28
C MET A 38 7.66 -12.68 -10.34
N GLU A 39 8.37 -12.24 -9.29
CA GLU A 39 9.82 -12.41 -9.18
C GLU A 39 10.22 -13.89 -9.07
N THR A 40 9.46 -14.69 -8.33
CA THR A 40 9.67 -16.14 -8.25
C THR A 40 9.53 -16.80 -9.62
N ILE A 41 8.53 -16.41 -10.42
CA ILE A 41 8.35 -16.90 -11.79
C ILE A 41 9.54 -16.47 -12.67
N TYR A 42 10.00 -15.22 -12.55
CA TYR A 42 11.20 -14.76 -13.25
C TYR A 42 12.43 -15.61 -12.90
N VAL A 43 12.70 -15.83 -11.61
CA VAL A 43 13.87 -16.58 -11.15
C VAL A 43 13.84 -18.03 -11.68
N LYS A 44 12.67 -18.66 -11.73
CA LYS A 44 12.47 -20.02 -12.24
C LYS A 44 12.56 -20.11 -13.77
N THR A 45 11.94 -19.19 -14.50
CA THR A 45 11.81 -19.26 -15.97
C THR A 45 12.91 -18.54 -16.73
N LYS A 46 13.64 -17.64 -16.07
CA LYS A 46 14.61 -16.68 -16.66
C LYS A 46 14.03 -15.81 -17.77
N ASN A 47 12.70 -15.70 -17.87
CA ASN A 47 12.05 -14.89 -18.88
C ASN A 47 12.02 -13.42 -18.43
N GLU A 48 12.81 -12.58 -19.11
CA GLU A 48 12.96 -11.15 -18.83
C GLU A 48 11.64 -10.35 -18.88
N ARG A 49 10.58 -10.87 -19.54
CA ARG A 49 9.25 -10.26 -19.48
C ARG A 49 8.73 -10.17 -18.05
N TRP A 50 8.89 -11.23 -17.26
CA TRP A 50 8.42 -11.25 -15.86
C TRP A 50 9.19 -10.25 -15.01
N LYS A 51 10.51 -10.13 -15.20
CA LYS A 51 11.34 -9.12 -14.51
C LYS A 51 10.88 -7.69 -14.78
N LYS A 52 10.54 -7.37 -16.04
CA LYS A 52 10.03 -6.03 -16.40
C LYS A 52 8.70 -5.75 -15.72
N ILE A 53 7.80 -6.72 -15.68
CA ILE A 53 6.50 -6.59 -15.01
C ILE A 53 6.71 -6.44 -13.49
N THR A 54 7.55 -7.26 -12.86
CA THR A 54 7.88 -7.13 -11.44
C THR A 54 8.39 -5.73 -11.11
N LYS A 55 9.35 -5.20 -11.88
CA LYS A 55 9.91 -3.86 -11.65
C LYS A 55 8.87 -2.75 -11.76
N PHE A 56 7.95 -2.84 -12.72
CA PHE A 56 6.85 -1.87 -12.84
C PHE A 56 5.98 -1.83 -11.58
N TRP A 57 5.52 -3.01 -11.13
CA TRP A 57 4.70 -3.10 -9.92
C TRP A 57 5.48 -2.75 -8.66
N LEU A 58 6.78 -3.04 -8.62
CA LEU A 58 7.67 -2.66 -7.51
C LEU A 58 7.78 -1.15 -7.35
N SER A 59 7.81 -0.38 -8.45
CA SER A 59 7.79 1.08 -8.39
C SER A 59 6.49 1.61 -7.78
N LEU A 60 5.33 1.05 -8.17
CA LEU A 60 4.05 1.42 -7.59
C LEU A 60 3.95 1.01 -6.11
N PHE A 61 4.47 -0.17 -5.75
CA PHE A 61 4.57 -0.60 -4.35
C PHE A 61 5.41 0.37 -3.53
N ALA A 62 6.56 0.82 -4.03
CA ALA A 62 7.44 1.74 -3.31
C ALA A 62 6.76 3.10 -3.02
N ILE A 63 5.98 3.63 -3.97
CA ILE A 63 5.21 4.86 -3.77
C ILE A 63 4.15 4.66 -2.69
N ASN A 64 3.38 3.56 -2.76
CA ASN A 64 2.35 3.26 -1.77
C ASN A 64 2.92 3.00 -0.37
N PHE A 65 4.09 2.34 -0.29
CA PHE A 65 4.80 2.09 0.96
C PHE A 65 5.38 3.36 1.59
N ALA A 66 5.76 4.35 0.78
CA ALA A 66 6.26 5.63 1.31
C ALA A 66 5.15 6.51 1.89
N ILE A 67 3.93 6.40 1.35
CA ILE A 67 2.77 7.20 1.77
C ILE A 67 2.02 6.52 2.92
N GLY A 68 1.84 5.19 2.84
CA GLY A 68 1.13 4.38 3.83
C GLY A 68 1.94 4.23 5.10
#